data_AF-A0A941NDL2-F1
#
_entry.id   AF-A0A941NDL2-F1
#
_cell.length_a   1.000
_cell.length_b   1.000
_cell.length_c   1.000
_cell.angle_alpha   90.00
_cell.angle_beta   90.00
_cell.angle_gamma   90.00
#
_symmetry.space_group_name_H-M   'P 1'
#
loop_
_entity.id
_entity.type
_entity.pdbx_description
1 polymer ?
#
loop_
_entity_poly.entity_id
_entity_poly.type
_entity_poly.pdbx_seq_one_letter_code
_entity_poly.pdbx_strand_id
1 'polypeptide(L)'
;MTPDDFHFLARLVRRRAGLSLGDGKSTGLEQRLIPVMRRFGFREAAALIGELRLGNDTLAAAVTEAMTVNETSFFRDPQQFARLRDELLPRLLAAHREDRHLRIWSAACAAGQEAWSLAMMLDAMPLHGWTIDLIATDICGDAIGRAEAG
;
A
#
# COMPACT_ATOMS: atom_id res chain seq x y z
N MET A 1 19.58 8.70 15.73
CA MET A 1 19.43 7.23 15.69
C MET A 1 20.81 6.60 15.59
N THR A 2 21.09 5.51 16.31
CA THR A 2 22.38 4.80 16.19
C THR A 2 22.37 3.82 15.01
N PRO A 3 23.54 3.37 14.49
CA PRO A 3 23.59 2.29 13.50
C PRO A 3 22.88 1.00 13.94
N ASP A 4 23.00 0.64 15.23
CA ASP A 4 22.34 -0.53 15.80
C ASP A 4 20.82 -0.41 15.83
N ASP A 5 20.31 0.80 16.09
CA ASP A 5 18.88 1.10 16.02
C ASP A 5 18.36 0.98 14.58
N PHE A 6 19.12 1.50 13.62
CA PHE A 6 18.80 1.34 12.20
C PHE A 6 18.75 -0.13 11.80
N HIS A 7 19.76 -0.93 12.14
CA HIS A 7 19.78 -2.36 11.84
C HIS A 7 18.67 -3.15 12.56
N PHE A 8 18.30 -2.72 13.77
CA PHE A 8 17.15 -3.29 14.47
C PHE A 8 15.84 -3.01 13.70
N LEU A 9 15.59 -1.74 13.33
CA LEU A 9 14.40 -1.34 12.58
C LEU A 9 14.34 -2.01 11.21
N ALA A 10 15.45 -2.06 10.47
CA ALA A 10 15.53 -2.73 9.18
C ALA A 10 15.17 -4.21 9.27
N ARG A 11 15.67 -4.91 10.30
CA ARG A 11 15.30 -6.31 10.53
C ARG A 11 13.85 -6.47 10.95
N LEU A 12 13.33 -5.58 11.80
CA LEU A 12 11.93 -5.60 12.21
C LEU A 12 10.98 -5.46 11.00
N VAL A 13 11.21 -4.42 10.21
CA VAL A 13 10.41 -4.07 9.03
C VAL A 13 10.53 -5.15 7.95
N ARG A 14 11.72 -5.70 7.72
CA ARG A 14 11.93 -6.83 6.80
C ARG A 14 11.17 -8.09 7.25
N ARG A 15 11.18 -8.40 8.55
CA ARG A 15 10.45 -9.58 9.06
C ARG A 15 8.94 -9.43 8.94
N ARG A 16 8.40 -8.23 9.16
CA ARG A 16 6.94 -8.00 9.16
C ARG A 16 6.36 -7.79 7.77
N ALA A 17 7.08 -7.10 6.88
CA ALA A 17 6.55 -6.65 5.59
C ALA A 17 7.43 -7.00 4.38
N GLY A 18 8.56 -7.68 4.58
CA GLY A 18 9.51 -7.97 3.49
C GLY A 18 10.25 -6.75 2.95
N LEU A 19 10.03 -5.56 3.52
CA LEU A 19 10.62 -4.31 3.06
C LEU A 19 12.13 -4.27 3.35
N SER A 20 12.92 -3.95 2.32
CA SER A 20 14.36 -3.73 2.44
C SER A 20 14.65 -2.23 2.53
N LEU A 21 15.12 -1.79 3.70
CA LEU A 21 15.60 -0.42 3.88
C LEU A 21 17.00 -0.32 3.29
N GLY A 22 17.19 0.50 2.25
CA GLY A 22 18.47 0.66 1.58
C GLY A 22 19.52 1.30 2.50
N ASP A 23 20.77 0.83 2.38
CA ASP A 23 21.93 1.37 3.08
C ASP A 23 22.12 2.85 2.69
N GLY A 24 21.92 3.78 3.63
CA GLY A 24 22.02 5.23 3.40
C GLY A 24 20.73 6.04 3.55
N LYS A 25 19.58 5.40 3.84
CA LYS A 25 18.30 6.11 4.08
C LYS A 25 18.05 6.51 5.55
N SER A 26 19.08 6.59 6.39
CA SER A 26 18.93 6.88 7.83
C SER A 26 18.19 8.21 8.10
N THR A 27 18.50 9.26 7.36
CA THR A 27 17.88 10.60 7.54
C THR A 27 16.38 10.60 7.20
N GLY A 28 15.98 9.88 6.14
CA GLY A 28 14.56 9.76 5.77
C GLY A 28 13.77 8.85 6.73
N LEU A 29 14.45 7.93 7.40
CA LEU A 29 13.82 7.01 8.35
C LEU A 29 13.30 7.73 9.59
N GLU A 30 14.11 8.63 10.16
CA GLU A 30 13.71 9.39 11.35
C GLU A 30 12.48 10.26 11.07
N GLN A 31 12.39 10.86 9.89
CA GLN A 31 11.22 11.64 9.49
C GLN A 31 9.94 10.80 9.43
N ARG A 32 10.05 9.53 8.99
CA ARG A 32 8.93 8.58 8.96
C ARG A 32 8.51 8.13 10.35
N LEU A 33 9.39 8.20 11.35
CA LEU A 33 9.03 7.89 12.74
C LEU A 33 8.24 9.01 13.42
N ILE A 34 8.36 10.27 12.97
CA ILE A 34 7.72 11.43 13.63
C ILE A 34 6.19 11.26 13.77
N PRO A 35 5.42 10.87 12.73
CA PRO A 35 3.98 10.66 12.89
C PRO A 35 3.65 9.57 13.90
N VAL A 36 4.43 8.48 13.93
CA VAL A 36 4.26 7.38 14.88
C VAL A 36 4.57 7.85 16.30
N MET A 37 5.67 8.58 16.49
CA MET A 37 6.04 9.14 17.79
C MET A 37 4.92 10.03 18.35
N ARG A 38 4.34 10.90 17.51
CA ARG A 38 3.20 11.75 17.91
C ARG A 38 1.98 10.91 18.29
N ARG A 39 1.62 9.90 17.49
CA ARG A 39 0.47 9.02 17.72
C ARG A 39 0.58 8.24 19.03
N PHE A 40 1.79 7.82 19.42
CA PHE A 40 2.03 7.00 20.60
C PHE A 40 2.63 7.78 21.79
N GLY A 41 2.79 9.09 21.69
CA GLY A 41 3.25 9.95 22.79
C GLY A 41 4.75 9.90 23.08
N PHE A 42 5.58 9.47 22.14
CA PHE A 42 7.04 9.48 22.30
C PHE A 42 7.64 10.84 21.93
N ARG A 43 8.55 11.33 22.77
CA ARG A 43 9.31 12.58 22.52
C ARG A 43 10.58 12.34 21.71
N GLU A 44 11.13 11.14 21.80
CA GLU A 44 12.42 10.78 21.20
C GLU A 44 12.32 9.41 20.53
N ALA A 45 13.01 9.24 19.39
CA ALA A 45 13.06 7.98 18.67
C ALA A 45 13.68 6.86 19.50
N ALA A 46 14.65 7.17 20.38
CA ALA A 46 15.29 6.19 21.25
C ALA A 46 14.28 5.51 22.20
N ALA A 47 13.35 6.29 22.79
CA ALA A 47 12.30 5.75 23.66
C ALA A 47 11.34 4.83 22.89
N LEU A 48 10.92 5.24 21.69
CA LEU A 48 10.11 4.41 20.80
C LEU A 48 10.82 3.10 20.45
N ILE A 49 12.12 3.15 20.13
CA ILE A 49 12.90 1.97 19.78
C ILE A 49 13.11 1.05 20.99
N GLY A 50 13.24 1.61 22.19
CA GLY A 50 13.23 0.85 23.44
C GLY A 50 11.97 -0.01 23.58
N GLU A 51 10.79 0.60 23.39
CA GLU A 51 9.50 -0.10 23.44
C GLU A 51 9.36 -1.17 22.34
N LEU A 52 9.88 -0.92 21.15
CA LEU A 52 9.93 -1.94 20.09
C LEU A 52 10.78 -3.15 20.50
N ARG A 53 11.90 -2.94 21.19
CA ARG A 53 12.78 -4.01 21.67
C ARG A 53 12.13 -4.83 22.78
N LEU A 54 11.20 -4.24 23.53
CA LEU A 54 10.38 -4.94 24.53
C LEU A 54 9.23 -5.76 23.92
N GLY A 55 9.02 -5.70 22.61
CA GLY A 55 8.06 -6.54 21.90
C GLY A 55 6.66 -5.95 21.76
N ASN A 56 6.52 -4.62 21.82
CA ASN A 56 5.24 -3.95 21.58
C ASN A 56 4.78 -4.12 20.11
N ASP A 57 3.88 -5.07 19.86
CA ASP A 57 3.44 -5.44 18.51
C ASP A 57 2.64 -4.32 17.81
N THR A 58 1.79 -3.62 18.55
CA THR A 58 1.01 -2.48 18.01
C THR A 58 1.92 -1.37 17.53
N LEU A 59 2.96 -1.04 18.30
CA LEU A 59 3.97 -0.06 17.89
C LEU A 59 4.78 -0.57 16.70
N ALA A 60 5.13 -1.85 16.68
CA ALA A 60 5.86 -2.47 15.56
C ALA A 60 5.05 -2.44 14.25
N ALA A 61 3.73 -2.66 14.32
CA ALA A 61 2.83 -2.50 13.17
C ALA A 61 2.85 -1.06 12.65
N ALA A 62 2.62 -0.07 13.52
CA ALA A 62 2.58 1.34 13.14
C ALA A 62 3.92 1.83 12.54
N VAL A 63 5.05 1.38 13.09
CA VAL A 63 6.37 1.67 12.53
C VAL A 63 6.54 1.02 11.17
N THR A 64 6.09 -0.22 11.00
CA THR A 64 6.19 -0.92 9.70
C THR A 64 5.39 -0.21 8.63
N GLU A 65 4.16 0.22 8.94
CA GLU A 65 3.32 1.00 8.02
C GLU A 65 3.95 2.35 7.67
N ALA A 66 4.52 3.06 8.65
CA ALA A 66 5.20 4.32 8.40
C ALA A 66 6.43 4.18 7.47
N MET A 67 6.96 2.96 7.31
CA MET A 67 8.08 2.68 6.42
C MET A 67 7.64 2.31 4.98
N THR A 68 6.35 2.14 4.71
CA THR A 68 5.86 1.93 3.34
C THR A 68 5.96 3.21 2.51
N VAL A 69 5.88 3.08 1.19
CA VAL A 69 5.80 4.21 0.26
C VAL A 69 4.39 4.23 -0.31
N ASN A 70 3.54 5.09 0.23
CA ASN A 70 2.11 5.17 -0.13
C ASN A 70 1.82 6.28 -1.15
N GLU A 71 2.78 6.56 -2.05
CA GLU A 71 2.57 7.54 -3.12
C GLU A 71 1.70 6.91 -4.21
N THR A 72 0.58 7.54 -4.52
CA THR A 72 -0.38 7.06 -5.52
C THR A 72 -1.18 8.24 -6.08
N SER A 73 -1.67 8.11 -7.30
CA SER A 73 -2.47 9.11 -8.00
C SER A 73 -3.41 8.43 -8.98
N PHE A 74 -4.50 9.12 -9.33
CA PHE A 74 -5.42 8.61 -10.34
C PHE A 74 -4.69 8.45 -11.68
N PHE A 75 -4.88 7.30 -12.31
CA PHE A 75 -4.29 6.96 -13.62
C PHE A 75 -2.77 7.20 -13.66
N ARG A 76 -2.07 6.85 -12.57
CA ARG A 76 -0.64 7.17 -12.34
C ARG A 76 0.27 6.87 -13.53
N ASP A 77 0.06 5.74 -14.21
CA ASP A 77 0.73 5.40 -15.46
C ASP A 77 -0.28 5.30 -16.62
N PRO A 78 -0.51 6.41 -17.35
CA PRO A 78 -1.49 6.45 -18.43
C PRO A 78 -1.24 5.42 -19.52
N GLN A 79 0.02 5.04 -19.78
CA GLN A 79 0.34 4.06 -20.82
C GLN A 79 -0.09 2.65 -20.40
N GLN A 80 0.08 2.30 -19.12
CA GLN A 80 -0.39 1.01 -18.59
C GLN A 80 -1.93 0.95 -18.58
N PHE A 81 -2.60 2.03 -18.17
CA PHE A 81 -4.06 2.08 -18.22
C PHE A 81 -4.60 2.03 -19.66
N ALA A 82 -3.93 2.67 -20.62
CA ALA A 82 -4.30 2.56 -22.04
C ALA A 82 -4.18 1.12 -22.54
N ARG A 83 -3.08 0.43 -22.26
CA ARG A 83 -2.91 -0.99 -22.62
C ARG A 83 -3.94 -1.88 -21.96
N LEU A 84 -4.25 -1.63 -20.68
CA LEU A 84 -5.28 -2.37 -19.97
C LEU A 84 -6.64 -2.22 -20.64
N ARG A 85 -7.03 -0.98 -21.00
CA ARG A 85 -8.29 -0.66 -21.68
C ARG A 85 -8.37 -1.22 -23.10
N ASP A 86 -7.34 -1.00 -23.90
CA ASP A 86 -7.40 -1.20 -25.36
C ASP A 86 -7.02 -2.63 -25.77
N GLU A 87 -6.24 -3.33 -24.94
CA GLU A 87 -5.69 -4.65 -25.30
C GLU A 87 -6.10 -5.75 -24.31
N LEU A 88 -5.89 -5.54 -23.01
CA LEU A 88 -6.05 -6.63 -22.02
C LEU A 88 -7.50 -6.88 -21.65
N LEU A 89 -8.28 -5.85 -21.33
CA LEU A 89 -9.69 -6.00 -20.96
C LEU A 89 -10.52 -6.63 -22.09
N PRO A 90 -10.43 -6.20 -23.36
CA PRO A 90 -11.16 -6.85 -24.45
C PRO A 90 -10.85 -8.34 -24.57
N ARG A 91 -9.57 -8.72 -24.40
CA ARG A 91 -9.15 -10.13 -24.42
C ARG A 91 -9.72 -10.94 -23.26
N LEU A 92 -9.69 -10.38 -22.05
CA LEU A 92 -10.25 -11.02 -20.86
C LEU A 92 -11.76 -11.18 -20.97
N LEU A 93 -12.47 -10.15 -21.44
CA LEU A 93 -13.91 -10.20 -21.64
C LEU A 93 -14.31 -11.24 -22.70
N ALA A 94 -13.55 -11.37 -23.79
CA ALA A 94 -13.79 -12.41 -24.78
C ALA A 94 -13.58 -13.82 -24.20
N ALA A 95 -12.56 -14.01 -23.37
CA ALA A 95 -12.25 -15.28 -22.73
C ALA A 95 -13.31 -15.70 -21.69
N HIS A 96 -13.92 -14.74 -21.00
CA HIS A 96 -14.91 -14.98 -19.94
C HIS A 96 -16.36 -14.72 -20.39
N ARG A 97 -16.63 -14.74 -21.70
CA ARG A 97 -17.95 -14.38 -22.26
C ARG A 97 -19.11 -15.27 -21.80
N GLU A 98 -18.84 -16.54 -21.48
CA GLU A 98 -19.85 -17.51 -21.07
C GLU A 98 -20.25 -17.28 -19.61
N ASP A 99 -19.27 -17.13 -18.73
CA ASP A 99 -19.48 -16.94 -17.29
C ASP A 99 -19.81 -15.48 -16.93
N ARG A 100 -19.42 -14.51 -17.78
CA ARG A 100 -19.58 -13.06 -17.59
C ARG A 100 -19.12 -12.57 -16.22
N HIS A 101 -18.00 -13.12 -15.74
CA HIS A 101 -17.41 -12.76 -14.46
C HIS A 101 -15.95 -12.40 -14.65
N LEU A 102 -15.55 -11.21 -14.17
CA LEU A 102 -14.16 -10.79 -14.13
C LEU A 102 -13.78 -10.46 -12.69
N ARG A 103 -12.60 -10.94 -12.27
CA ARG A 103 -12.00 -10.59 -10.97
C ARG A 103 -10.68 -9.88 -11.19
N ILE A 104 -10.54 -8.72 -10.56
CA ILE A 104 -9.39 -7.84 -10.66
C ILE A 104 -8.86 -7.59 -9.25
N TRP A 105 -7.53 -7.65 -9.10
CA TRP A 105 -6.86 -7.36 -7.84
C TRP A 105 -5.87 -6.21 -8.01
N SER A 106 -6.13 -5.08 -7.35
CA SER A 106 -5.15 -4.01 -7.13
C SER A 106 -4.35 -4.32 -5.87
N ALA A 107 -3.13 -4.81 -6.06
CA ALA A 107 -2.21 -5.14 -4.99
C ALA A 107 -1.34 -3.93 -4.63
N ALA A 108 -1.27 -3.59 -3.34
CA ALA A 108 -0.67 -2.35 -2.82
C ALA A 108 -1.41 -1.08 -3.30
N CYS A 109 -2.72 -1.04 -3.05
CA CYS A 109 -3.59 0.03 -3.54
C CYS A 109 -3.39 1.40 -2.87
N ALA A 110 -2.59 1.47 -1.80
CA ALA A 110 -2.34 2.66 -1.00
C ALA A 110 -3.67 3.35 -0.60
N ALA A 111 -3.82 4.64 -0.91
CA ALA A 111 -5.04 5.39 -0.61
C ALA A 111 -6.17 5.19 -1.64
N GLY A 112 -6.08 4.16 -2.49
CA GLY A 112 -7.16 3.69 -3.33
C GLY A 112 -7.23 4.27 -4.74
N GLN A 113 -6.43 5.27 -5.10
CA GLN A 113 -6.54 5.96 -6.39
C GLN A 113 -6.38 5.02 -7.60
N GLU A 114 -5.52 3.99 -7.51
CA GLU A 114 -5.41 2.98 -8.57
C GLU A 114 -6.69 2.14 -8.70
N ALA A 115 -7.19 1.63 -7.57
CA ALA A 115 -8.43 0.85 -7.54
C ALA A 115 -9.62 1.67 -8.05
N TRP A 116 -9.72 2.93 -7.64
CA TRP A 116 -10.75 3.84 -8.14
C TRP A 116 -10.57 4.17 -9.63
N SER A 117 -9.35 4.33 -10.13
CA SER A 117 -9.10 4.47 -11.57
C SER A 117 -9.55 3.24 -12.36
N LEU A 118 -9.31 2.04 -11.84
CA LEU A 118 -9.82 0.80 -12.44
C LEU A 118 -11.35 0.79 -12.45
N ALA A 119 -11.99 1.12 -11.33
CA ALA A 119 -13.44 1.18 -11.22
C ALA A 119 -14.05 2.18 -12.22
N MET A 120 -13.52 3.41 -12.30
CA MET A 120 -13.96 4.43 -13.26
C MET A 120 -13.81 3.97 -14.71
N MET A 121 -12.70 3.30 -15.03
CA MET A 121 -12.47 2.78 -16.38
C MET A 121 -13.46 1.67 -16.73
N LEU A 122 -13.75 0.76 -15.80
CA LEU A 122 -14.69 -0.35 -16.01
C LEU A 122 -16.13 0.15 -16.11
N ASP A 123 -16.50 1.15 -15.32
CA ASP A 123 -17.83 1.81 -15.37
C ASP A 123 -18.09 2.47 -16.73
N ALA A 124 -17.05 2.98 -17.39
CA ALA A 124 -17.14 3.55 -18.73
C ALA A 124 -17.28 2.51 -19.86
N MET A 125 -17.19 1.21 -19.58
CA MET A 125 -17.27 0.14 -20.58
C MET A 125 -18.68 -0.47 -20.65
N PRO A 126 -19.11 -0.99 -21.81
CA PRO A 126 -20.45 -1.57 -21.99
C PRO A 126 -20.57 -2.99 -21.37
N LEU A 127 -20.33 -3.13 -20.07
CA LEU A 127 -20.26 -4.41 -19.34
C LEU A 127 -21.62 -4.90 -18.81
N HIS A 128 -22.71 -4.65 -19.54
CA HIS A 128 -24.05 -5.06 -19.12
C HIS A 128 -24.13 -6.58 -18.88
N GLY A 129 -24.63 -6.98 -17.72
CA GLY A 129 -24.76 -8.40 -17.33
C GLY A 129 -23.45 -9.07 -16.93
N TRP A 130 -22.35 -8.31 -16.78
CA TRP A 130 -21.13 -8.79 -16.16
C TRP A 130 -21.16 -8.61 -14.65
N THR A 131 -20.61 -9.59 -13.94
CA THR A 131 -20.21 -9.45 -12.54
C THR A 131 -18.74 -9.07 -12.52
N ILE A 132 -18.38 -8.00 -11.80
CA ILE A 132 -16.99 -7.55 -11.66
C ILE A 132 -16.64 -7.51 -10.17
N ASP A 133 -15.67 -8.33 -9.77
CA ASP A 133 -15.06 -8.28 -8.44
C ASP A 133 -13.78 -7.46 -8.52
N LEU A 134 -13.76 -6.25 -7.94
CA LEU A 134 -12.55 -5.46 -7.77
C LEU A 134 -12.09 -5.53 -6.31
N ILE A 135 -10.99 -6.22 -6.08
CA ILE A 135 -10.38 -6.37 -4.76
C ILE A 135 -9.17 -5.44 -4.71
N ALA A 136 -9.06 -4.64 -3.66
CA ALA A 136 -7.92 -3.77 -3.42
C ALA A 136 -7.34 -4.11 -2.04
N THR A 137 -6.02 -4.34 -1.97
CA THR A 137 -5.37 -4.70 -0.70
C THR A 137 -4.11 -3.88 -0.49
N ASP A 138 -3.87 -3.48 0.75
CA ASP A 138 -2.61 -2.87 1.19
C ASP A 138 -2.22 -3.38 2.57
N ILE A 139 -0.95 -3.22 2.95
CA ILE A 139 -0.48 -3.51 4.31
C ILE A 139 -0.73 -2.33 5.25
N CYS A 140 -0.85 -1.11 4.71
CA CYS A 140 -1.06 0.09 5.50
C CYS A 140 -2.55 0.30 5.77
N GLY A 141 -2.96 0.07 7.02
CA GLY A 141 -4.34 0.25 7.47
C GLY A 141 -4.79 1.70 7.34
N ASP A 142 -3.91 2.66 7.66
CA ASP A 142 -4.21 4.10 7.49
C ASP A 142 -4.41 4.49 5.99
N ALA A 143 -3.84 3.73 5.05
CA ALA A 143 -4.06 3.94 3.62
C ALA A 143 -5.39 3.32 3.16
N ILE A 144 -5.69 2.09 3.62
CA ILE A 144 -6.99 1.44 3.39
C ILE A 144 -8.14 2.30 3.91
N GLY A 145 -8.04 2.82 5.14
CA GLY A 145 -9.10 3.66 5.71
C GLY A 145 -9.37 4.93 4.91
N ARG A 146 -8.36 5.46 4.20
CA ARG A 146 -8.55 6.57 3.24
C ARG A 146 -9.19 6.08 1.94
N ALA A 147 -8.78 4.93 1.43
CA ALA A 147 -9.37 4.34 0.22
C ALA A 147 -10.88 4.07 0.40
N GLU A 148 -11.29 3.58 1.57
CA GLU A 148 -12.68 3.31 1.92
C GLU A 148 -13.54 4.58 2.08
N ALA A 149 -12.93 5.70 2.47
CA ALA A 149 -13.63 6.97 2.64
C ALA A 149 -13.93 7.70 1.31
N GLY A 150 -13.27 7.31 0.22
CA GLY A 150 -13.31 8.01 -1.08
C GLY A 150 -12.44 9.27 -1.12
#